data_AF-A0A0F6I8D2-F1
#
_entry.id   AF-A0A0F6I8D2-F1
#
_cell.length_a   1.000
_cell.length_b   1.000
_cell.length_c   1.000
_cell.angle_alpha   90.00
_cell.angle_beta   90.00
_cell.angle_gamma   90.00
#
_symmetry.space_group_name_H-M   'P 1'
#
loop_
_entity.id
_entity.type
_entity.pdbx_description
1 polymer ?
#
loop_
_entity_poly.entity_id
_entity_poly.type
_entity_poly.pdbx_seq_one_letter_code
_entity_poly.pdbx_strand_id
1 'polypeptide(L)'
;MSYRIPLDQFVPSRNRKKLLKKNSDLKICFESPNLTLEKEILYLRYQRSRYQNFVIEESDQELLEGMRWNLFEYKENSLEMTLSLDGKILCFMILDFASDSLSAVYSVYDPDYPDRSLGSFAILSSILYAKELGMKYFHLGYFLPGHPNMDYKKYWTPAQIREPVSNENRWIETDDFQKRYSDFSW
;
A
#
# COMPACT_ATOMS: atom_id res chain seq x y z
N MET A 1 -7.27 2.55 -13.42
CA MET A 1 -6.91 3.98 -13.22
C MET A 1 -5.89 4.09 -12.11
N SER A 2 -5.26 5.24 -11.89
CA SER A 2 -4.30 5.44 -10.78
C SER A 2 -4.95 6.25 -9.67
N TYR A 3 -4.60 5.96 -8.41
CA TYR A 3 -5.09 6.66 -7.22
C TYR A 3 -3.94 7.34 -6.49
N ARG A 4 -4.05 8.62 -6.15
CA ARG A 4 -3.01 9.35 -5.41
C ARG A 4 -3.60 10.26 -4.35
N ILE A 5 -2.79 10.57 -3.34
CA ILE A 5 -3.11 11.47 -2.23
C ILE A 5 -2.23 12.72 -2.37
N PRO A 6 -2.80 13.94 -2.47
CA PRO A 6 -2.04 15.18 -2.32
C PRO A 6 -1.57 15.35 -0.87
N LEU A 7 -0.26 15.35 -0.66
CA LEU A 7 0.35 15.28 0.68
C LEU A 7 0.28 16.59 1.45
N ASP A 8 0.26 17.73 0.76
CA ASP A 8 0.07 19.06 1.33
C ASP A 8 -1.29 19.18 2.04
N GLN A 9 -2.32 18.55 1.48
CA GLN A 9 -3.69 18.55 2.02
C GLN A 9 -3.98 17.38 2.97
N PHE A 10 -3.13 16.36 3.01
CA PHE A 10 -3.37 15.18 3.85
C PHE A 10 -3.17 15.49 5.34
N VAL A 11 -4.23 15.27 6.12
CA VAL A 11 -4.24 15.35 7.59
C VAL A 11 -4.86 14.07 8.16
N PRO A 12 -4.17 13.34 9.06
CA PRO A 12 -4.72 12.13 9.64
C PRO A 12 -6.06 12.38 10.36
N SER A 13 -7.11 11.68 9.93
CA SER A 13 -8.42 11.70 10.58
C SER A 13 -8.36 11.13 12.01
N ARG A 14 -9.44 11.30 12.79
CA ARG A 14 -9.54 10.76 14.17
C ARG A 14 -9.24 9.26 14.23
N ASN A 15 -9.73 8.48 13.26
CA ASN A 15 -9.50 7.04 13.21
C ASN A 15 -8.04 6.70 12.83
N ARG A 16 -7.39 7.49 11.97
CA ARG A 16 -5.97 7.34 11.65
C ARG A 16 -5.08 7.69 12.84
N LYS A 17 -5.41 8.74 13.61
CA LYS A 17 -4.72 9.06 14.88
C LYS A 17 -4.86 7.93 15.90
N LYS A 18 -6.04 7.30 16.01
CA LYS A 18 -6.22 6.09 16.84
C LYS A 18 -5.36 4.93 16.36
N LEU A 19 -5.23 4.74 15.04
CA LEU A 19 -4.40 3.69 14.46
C LEU A 19 -2.92 3.89 14.77
N LEU A 20 -2.41 5.12 14.74
CA LEU A 20 -1.06 5.46 15.21
C LEU A 20 -0.86 5.06 16.67
N LYS A 21 -1.81 5.42 17.54
CA LYS A 21 -1.75 5.07 18.97
C LYS A 21 -1.84 3.56 19.20
N LYS A 22 -2.63 2.83 18.42
CA LYS A 22 -2.82 1.38 18.57
C LYS A 22 -1.53 0.59 18.28
N ASN A 23 -0.71 1.09 17.38
CA ASN A 23 0.51 0.42 16.92
C ASN A 23 1.77 1.18 17.33
N SER A 24 1.71 1.98 18.40
CA SER A 24 2.87 2.77 18.89
C SER A 24 3.98 1.91 19.49
N ASP A 25 3.68 0.63 19.76
CA ASP A 25 4.62 -0.40 20.17
C ASP A 25 5.43 -0.97 18.98
N LEU A 26 4.97 -0.76 17.75
CA LEU A 26 5.67 -1.25 16.56
C LEU A 26 6.83 -0.33 16.19
N LYS A 27 7.97 -0.94 15.88
CA LYS A 27 9.10 -0.25 15.26
C LYS A 27 8.87 -0.16 13.75
N ILE A 28 9.00 1.05 13.21
CA ILE A 28 8.92 1.34 11.78
C ILE A 28 10.33 1.60 11.25
N CYS A 29 10.73 0.93 10.17
CA CYS A 29 11.99 1.20 9.47
C CYS A 29 11.74 1.42 7.98
N PHE A 30 12.53 2.31 7.37
CA PHE A 30 12.56 2.56 5.93
C PHE A 30 13.98 2.36 5.41
N GLU A 31 14.21 1.34 4.58
CA GLU A 31 15.53 0.94 4.11
C GLU A 31 15.47 0.44 2.64
N SER A 32 16.61 0.19 2.00
CA SER A 32 16.62 -0.46 0.69
C SER A 32 16.03 -1.88 0.80
N PRO A 33 15.22 -2.34 -0.19
CA PRO A 33 14.59 -3.67 -0.11
C PRO A 33 15.60 -4.79 0.10
N ASN A 34 15.32 -5.63 1.10
CA ASN A 34 16.19 -6.72 1.48
C ASN A 34 15.38 -7.99 1.73
N LEU A 35 15.49 -8.96 0.84
CA LEU A 35 14.76 -10.22 0.98
C LEU A 35 15.38 -11.07 2.10
N THR A 36 14.53 -11.58 2.99
CA THR A 36 14.90 -12.46 4.08
C THR A 36 13.95 -13.64 4.14
N LEU A 37 14.39 -14.77 4.72
CA LEU A 37 13.55 -15.95 4.91
C LEU A 37 12.28 -15.63 5.72
N GLU A 38 12.38 -14.74 6.72
CA GLU A 38 11.22 -14.30 7.50
C GLU A 38 10.14 -13.64 6.61
N LYS A 39 10.55 -12.83 5.63
CA LYS A 39 9.64 -12.19 4.67
C LYS A 39 9.04 -13.18 3.69
N GLU A 40 9.78 -14.20 3.26
CA GLU A 40 9.26 -15.28 2.41
C GLU A 40 8.16 -16.05 3.13
N ILE A 41 8.39 -16.41 4.39
CA ILE A 41 7.39 -17.09 5.24
C ILE A 41 6.16 -16.20 5.44
N LEU A 42 6.37 -14.91 5.74
CA LEU A 42 5.28 -13.95 5.92
C LEU A 42 4.47 -13.77 4.63
N TYR A 43 5.14 -13.71 3.47
CA TYR A 43 4.50 -13.60 2.17
C TYR A 43 3.61 -14.81 1.87
N LEU A 44 4.12 -16.03 2.05
CA LEU A 44 3.34 -17.24 1.83
C LEU A 44 2.09 -17.27 2.74
N ARG A 45 2.27 -16.99 4.05
CA ARG A 45 1.14 -16.91 4.99
C ARG A 45 0.10 -15.88 4.54
N TYR A 46 0.54 -14.71 4.11
CA TYR A 46 -0.33 -13.65 3.60
C TYR A 46 -1.06 -14.07 2.32
N GLN A 47 -0.37 -14.61 1.32
CA GLN A 47 -0.98 -15.05 0.06
C GLN A 47 -2.05 -16.12 0.29
N ARG A 48 -1.69 -17.16 1.06
CA ARG A 48 -2.60 -18.27 1.36
C ARG A 48 -3.81 -17.84 2.18
N SER A 49 -3.68 -16.82 3.03
CA SER A 49 -4.80 -16.28 3.81
C SER A 49 -5.68 -15.34 3.01
N ARG A 50 -5.08 -14.37 2.31
CA ARG A 50 -5.80 -13.24 1.69
C ARG A 50 -6.33 -13.55 0.29
N TYR A 51 -5.64 -14.41 -0.43
CA TYR A 51 -5.87 -14.73 -1.84
C TYR A 51 -6.03 -16.24 -2.08
N GLN A 52 -6.46 -17.00 -1.06
CA GLN A 52 -6.59 -18.45 -1.11
C GLN A 52 -7.18 -18.97 -2.43
N ASN A 53 -8.31 -18.40 -2.87
CA ASN A 53 -9.00 -18.83 -4.08
C ASN A 53 -8.23 -18.57 -5.39
N PHE A 54 -7.26 -17.66 -5.37
CA PHE A 54 -6.46 -17.30 -6.54
C PHE A 54 -5.15 -18.06 -6.61
N VAL A 55 -4.58 -18.42 -5.45
CA VAL A 55 -3.24 -19.04 -5.37
C VAL A 55 -3.29 -20.53 -5.03
N ILE A 56 -4.48 -21.13 -4.90
CA ILE A 56 -4.63 -22.52 -4.41
C ILE A 56 -3.87 -23.55 -5.25
N GLU A 57 -3.73 -23.32 -6.56
CA GLU A 57 -3.01 -24.22 -7.47
C GLU A 57 -1.51 -23.88 -7.59
N GLU A 58 -1.09 -22.71 -7.13
CA GLU A 58 0.31 -22.29 -7.17
C GLU A 58 1.09 -22.93 -6.02
N SER A 59 2.26 -23.47 -6.31
CA SER A 59 3.21 -23.95 -5.31
C SER A 59 3.86 -22.79 -4.55
N ASP A 60 4.41 -23.09 -3.37
CA ASP A 60 5.17 -22.08 -2.60
C ASP A 60 6.37 -21.56 -3.40
N GLN A 61 7.00 -22.41 -4.23
CA GLN A 61 8.12 -22.00 -5.07
C GLN A 61 7.69 -20.97 -6.13
N GLU A 62 6.59 -21.22 -6.85
CA GLU A 62 6.07 -20.28 -7.87
C GLU A 62 5.71 -18.93 -7.25
N LEU A 63 5.04 -18.95 -6.10
CA LEU A 63 4.69 -17.75 -5.34
C LEU A 63 5.93 -16.93 -4.95
N LEU A 64 6.97 -17.60 -4.44
CA LEU A 64 8.21 -16.95 -4.02
C LEU A 64 9.04 -16.45 -5.21
N GLU A 65 9.07 -17.18 -6.32
CA GLU A 65 9.71 -16.71 -7.56
C GLU A 65 9.02 -15.46 -8.09
N GLY A 66 7.68 -15.44 -8.11
CA GLY A 66 6.91 -14.25 -8.44
C GLY A 66 7.19 -13.08 -7.50
N MET A 67 7.25 -13.31 -6.20
CA MET A 67 7.61 -12.28 -5.21
C MET A 67 9.00 -11.71 -5.47
N ARG A 68 10.02 -12.57 -5.63
CA ARG A 68 11.40 -12.18 -5.86
C ARG A 68 11.52 -11.30 -7.11
N TRP A 69 10.96 -11.77 -8.22
CA TRP A 69 10.98 -11.06 -9.49
C TRP A 69 10.30 -9.69 -9.41
N ASN A 70 9.09 -9.64 -8.86
CA ASN A 70 8.29 -8.42 -8.88
C ASN A 70 8.70 -7.39 -7.82
N LEU A 71 9.30 -7.82 -6.70
CA LEU A 71 9.50 -6.96 -5.52
C LEU A 71 10.97 -6.74 -5.13
N PHE A 72 11.90 -7.60 -5.55
CA PHE A 72 13.28 -7.58 -5.07
C PHE A 72 14.36 -7.60 -6.15
N GLU A 73 14.04 -7.98 -7.39
CA GLU A 73 15.00 -8.07 -8.50
C GLU A 73 15.52 -6.68 -8.93
N TYR A 74 14.60 -5.73 -9.19
CA TYR A 74 14.92 -4.38 -9.69
C TYR A 74 14.57 -3.31 -8.66
N LYS A 75 15.42 -3.20 -7.63
CA LYS A 75 15.14 -2.42 -6.41
C LYS A 75 15.88 -1.09 -6.30
N GLU A 76 16.53 -0.63 -7.37
CA GLU A 76 17.43 0.54 -7.36
C GLU A 76 16.70 1.84 -6.98
N ASN A 77 15.43 1.96 -7.35
CA ASN A 77 14.57 3.11 -7.02
C ASN A 77 13.50 2.75 -5.98
N SER A 78 13.65 1.60 -5.33
CA SER A 78 12.67 1.10 -4.38
C SER A 78 13.11 1.37 -2.94
N LEU A 79 12.11 1.53 -2.09
CA LEU A 79 12.22 1.67 -0.66
C LEU A 79 11.33 0.61 -0.01
N GLU A 80 11.82 -0.02 1.04
CA GLU A 80 11.05 -0.94 1.83
C GLU A 80 10.72 -0.32 3.19
N MET A 81 9.43 -0.34 3.53
CA MET A 81 8.97 -0.05 4.88
C MET A 81 8.70 -1.35 5.62
N THR A 82 9.20 -1.49 6.85
CA THR A 82 8.90 -2.64 7.72
C THR A 82 8.25 -2.21 9.02
N LEU A 83 7.34 -3.04 9.51
CA LEU A 83 6.77 -2.96 10.86
C LEU A 83 7.22 -4.18 11.64
N SER A 84 7.86 -3.96 12.79
CA SER A 84 8.34 -5.05 13.65
C SER A 84 7.89 -4.88 15.10
N LEU A 85 7.66 -6.01 15.77
CA LEU A 85 7.35 -6.10 17.20
C LEU A 85 8.35 -7.05 17.84
N ASP A 86 9.11 -6.58 18.83
CA ASP A 86 10.13 -7.37 19.54
C ASP A 86 11.10 -8.13 18.61
N GLY A 87 11.49 -7.49 17.49
CA GLY A 87 12.40 -8.05 16.49
C GLY A 87 11.75 -8.94 15.43
N LYS A 88 10.46 -9.29 15.55
CA LYS A 88 9.71 -10.04 14.54
C LYS A 88 9.07 -9.08 13.53
N ILE A 89 9.24 -9.34 12.23
CA ILE A 89 8.57 -8.59 11.16
C ILE A 89 7.10 -9.00 11.06
N LEU A 90 6.20 -8.04 11.25
CA LEU A 90 4.76 -8.22 11.12
C LEU A 90 4.22 -7.70 9.79
N CYS A 91 4.93 -6.79 9.13
CA CYS A 91 4.53 -6.25 7.83
C CYS A 91 5.76 -5.72 7.10
N PHE A 92 5.75 -5.84 5.77
CA PHE A 92 6.60 -5.06 4.90
C PHE A 92 5.81 -4.49 3.72
N MET A 93 6.25 -3.35 3.20
CA MET A 93 5.68 -2.69 2.04
C MET A 93 6.81 -2.23 1.13
N ILE A 94 6.71 -2.58 -0.15
CA ILE A 94 7.57 -2.05 -1.19
C ILE A 94 6.95 -0.78 -1.76
N LEU A 95 7.77 0.24 -1.83
CA LEU A 95 7.47 1.57 -2.30
C LEU A 95 8.48 1.91 -3.41
N ASP A 96 8.06 2.65 -4.44
CA ASP A 96 8.97 3.18 -5.45
C ASP A 96 9.04 4.69 -5.40
N PHE A 97 10.24 5.24 -5.54
CA PHE A 97 10.46 6.66 -5.73
C PHE A 97 10.10 7.08 -7.15
N ALA A 98 9.37 8.19 -7.24
CA ALA A 98 9.19 8.96 -8.45
C ALA A 98 9.65 10.42 -8.20
N SER A 99 9.66 11.25 -9.24
CA SER A 99 10.23 12.60 -9.18
C SER A 99 9.60 13.50 -8.11
N ASP A 100 8.30 13.36 -7.85
CA ASP A 100 7.56 14.16 -6.86
C ASP A 100 6.67 13.32 -5.93
N SER A 101 6.89 12.01 -5.89
CA SER A 101 6.00 11.11 -5.18
C SER A 101 6.64 9.80 -4.75
N LEU A 102 5.98 9.15 -3.79
CA LEU A 102 6.27 7.79 -3.39
C LEU A 102 5.07 6.92 -3.76
N SER A 103 5.32 5.75 -4.35
CA SER A 103 4.27 4.86 -4.86
C SER A 103 4.24 3.54 -4.14
N ALA A 104 3.11 3.17 -3.55
CA ALA A 104 2.90 1.85 -2.98
C ALA A 104 2.80 0.79 -4.08
N VAL A 105 3.78 -0.12 -4.12
CA VAL A 105 3.86 -1.23 -5.07
C VAL A 105 3.11 -2.43 -4.54
N TYR A 106 3.51 -2.91 -3.35
CA TYR A 106 2.89 -4.07 -2.71
C TYR A 106 3.09 -4.04 -1.20
N SER A 107 2.15 -4.62 -0.45
CA SER A 107 2.24 -4.74 1.00
C SER A 107 1.84 -6.14 1.45
N VAL A 108 2.61 -6.66 2.40
CA VAL A 108 2.42 -7.98 3.02
C VAL A 108 2.35 -7.77 4.52
N TYR A 109 1.41 -8.42 5.19
CA TYR A 109 1.26 -8.32 6.64
C TYR A 109 0.81 -9.62 7.27
N ASP A 110 1.10 -9.78 8.56
CA ASP A 110 0.81 -10.98 9.33
C ASP A 110 -0.71 -11.10 9.53
N PRO A 111 -1.35 -12.17 8.98
CA PRO A 111 -2.80 -12.35 9.06
C PRO A 111 -3.29 -12.64 10.48
N ASP A 112 -2.41 -13.01 11.42
CA ASP A 112 -2.77 -13.33 12.80
C ASP A 112 -2.95 -12.06 13.67
N TYR A 113 -2.75 -10.88 13.10
CA TYR A 113 -2.93 -9.58 13.77
C TYR A 113 -4.03 -8.71 13.12
N PRO A 114 -5.25 -9.24 12.90
CA PRO A 114 -6.30 -8.52 12.19
C PRO A 114 -6.71 -7.22 12.92
N ASP A 115 -6.72 -7.27 14.25
CA ASP A 115 -7.07 -6.12 15.08
C ASP A 115 -6.13 -4.93 14.85
N ARG A 116 -4.84 -5.17 14.57
CA ARG A 116 -3.86 -4.10 14.38
C ARG A 116 -4.06 -3.31 13.09
N SER A 117 -4.83 -3.84 12.13
CA SER A 117 -5.05 -3.24 10.82
C SER A 117 -3.73 -2.89 10.13
N LEU A 118 -2.77 -3.84 10.15
CA LEU A 118 -1.38 -3.63 9.73
C LEU A 118 -1.25 -3.03 8.32
N GLY A 119 -2.03 -3.49 7.34
CA GLY A 119 -2.02 -2.91 5.99
C GLY A 119 -2.44 -1.43 5.96
N SER A 120 -3.46 -1.04 6.73
CA SER A 120 -3.85 0.37 6.85
C SER A 120 -2.82 1.19 7.61
N PHE A 121 -2.18 0.60 8.62
CA PHE A 121 -1.14 1.30 9.37
C PHE A 121 0.11 1.50 8.51
N ALA A 122 0.49 0.49 7.72
CA ALA A 122 1.56 0.58 6.73
C ALA A 122 1.34 1.73 5.74
N ILE A 123 0.14 1.83 5.16
CA ILE A 123 -0.20 2.95 4.28
C ILE A 123 -0.07 4.29 5.02
N LEU A 124 -0.61 4.40 6.24
CA LEU A 124 -0.55 5.65 7.01
C LEU A 124 0.89 6.09 7.26
N SER A 125 1.73 5.16 7.72
CA SER A 125 3.14 5.41 8.01
C SER A 125 3.89 5.83 6.75
N SER A 126 3.66 5.17 5.62
CA SER A 126 4.29 5.52 4.34
C SER A 126 3.84 6.89 3.80
N ILE A 127 2.58 7.27 3.99
CA ILE A 127 2.09 8.62 3.64
C ILE A 127 2.78 9.69 4.48
N LEU A 128 2.89 9.47 5.80
CA LEU A 128 3.56 10.41 6.70
C LEU A 128 5.04 10.53 6.37
N TYR A 129 5.72 9.43 6.10
CA TYR A 129 7.11 9.43 5.66
C TYR A 129 7.31 10.15 4.32
N ALA A 130 6.46 9.90 3.32
CA ALA A 130 6.52 10.62 2.05
C ALA A 130 6.34 12.15 2.24
N LYS A 131 5.47 12.56 3.17
CA LYS A 131 5.28 13.98 3.53
C LYS A 131 6.53 14.56 4.20
N GLU A 132 7.19 13.81 5.09
CA GLU A 132 8.46 14.22 5.72
C GLU A 132 9.60 14.39 4.70
N LEU A 133 9.62 13.55 3.66
CA LEU A 133 10.55 13.67 2.54
C LEU A 133 10.26 14.86 1.60
N GLY A 134 9.18 15.61 1.83
CA GLY A 134 8.79 16.73 0.96
C GLY A 134 8.16 16.31 -0.36
N MET A 135 7.68 15.07 -0.47
CA MET A 135 6.96 14.61 -1.67
C MET A 135 5.64 15.35 -1.83
N LYS A 136 5.18 15.52 -3.07
CA LYS A 136 3.90 16.15 -3.39
C LYS A 136 2.73 15.17 -3.31
N TYR A 137 2.97 13.94 -3.76
CA TYR A 137 1.93 12.92 -3.82
C TYR A 137 2.37 11.60 -3.19
N PHE A 138 1.38 10.85 -2.70
CA PHE A 138 1.54 9.43 -2.41
C PHE A 138 0.62 8.63 -3.32
N HIS A 139 1.18 7.79 -4.18
CA HIS A 139 0.42 6.92 -5.06
C HIS A 139 0.05 5.65 -4.32
N LEU A 140 -1.24 5.32 -4.26
CA LEU A 140 -1.71 4.06 -3.67
C LEU A 140 -1.80 2.93 -4.70
N GLY A 141 -1.17 3.10 -5.86
CA GLY A 141 -1.22 2.15 -6.97
C GLY A 141 -2.54 2.19 -7.74
N TYR A 142 -2.78 1.13 -8.51
CA TYR A 142 -3.93 1.02 -9.41
C TYR A 142 -5.27 1.02 -8.67
N PHE A 143 -6.31 1.52 -9.33
CA PHE A 143 -7.70 1.54 -8.89
C PHE A 143 -8.58 0.97 -10.01
N LEU A 144 -9.28 -0.10 -9.65
CA LEU A 144 -10.29 -0.80 -10.44
C LEU A 144 -11.63 -0.63 -9.68
N PRO A 145 -12.58 0.14 -10.24
CA PRO A 145 -13.90 0.34 -9.67
C PRO A 145 -14.65 -0.97 -9.46
N GLY A 146 -15.41 -1.05 -8.37
CA GLY A 146 -16.20 -2.22 -8.00
C GLY A 146 -15.38 -3.46 -7.61
N HIS A 147 -14.05 -3.34 -7.47
CA HIS A 147 -13.21 -4.45 -7.06
C HIS A 147 -13.03 -4.47 -5.53
N PRO A 148 -13.51 -5.50 -4.80
CA PRO A 148 -13.56 -5.50 -3.33
C PRO A 148 -12.22 -5.28 -2.62
N ASN A 149 -11.12 -5.70 -3.25
CA ASN A 149 -9.76 -5.48 -2.70
C ASN A 149 -9.28 -4.03 -2.82
N MET A 150 -10.03 -3.13 -3.46
CA MET A 150 -9.68 -1.73 -3.67
C MET A 150 -10.59 -0.75 -2.91
N ASP A 151 -11.68 -1.23 -2.31
CA ASP A 151 -12.57 -0.50 -1.41
C ASP A 151 -11.84 0.32 -0.34
N TYR A 152 -10.71 -0.19 0.16
CA TYR A 152 -9.99 0.49 1.23
C TYR A 152 -9.51 1.89 0.84
N LYS A 153 -9.34 2.16 -0.47
CA LYS A 153 -8.87 3.45 -0.99
C LYS A 153 -9.82 4.60 -0.64
N LYS A 154 -11.13 4.34 -0.54
CA LYS A 154 -12.15 5.34 -0.17
C LYS A 154 -11.92 5.97 1.21
N TYR A 155 -11.15 5.30 2.07
CA TYR A 155 -10.82 5.79 3.40
C TYR A 155 -9.52 6.61 3.46
N TRP A 156 -8.94 6.96 2.30
CA TRP A 156 -7.74 7.77 2.15
C TRP A 156 -8.08 9.03 1.37
N THR A 157 -8.49 10.06 2.10
CA THR A 157 -8.91 11.36 1.56
C THR A 157 -8.14 12.50 2.23
N PRO A 158 -7.96 13.66 1.56
CA PRO A 158 -8.32 13.94 0.15
C PRO A 158 -7.52 13.08 -0.83
N ALA A 159 -8.04 12.86 -2.03
CA ALA A 159 -7.39 12.03 -3.04
C ALA A 159 -7.89 12.33 -4.45
N GLN A 160 -7.08 11.93 -5.42
CA GLN A 160 -7.31 12.13 -6.84
C GLN A 160 -7.21 10.81 -7.61
N ILE A 161 -8.08 10.66 -8.61
CA ILE A 161 -8.10 9.53 -9.54
C ILE A 161 -7.70 10.03 -10.92
N ARG A 162 -6.83 9.29 -11.62
CA ARG A 162 -6.47 9.57 -13.00
C ARG A 162 -7.63 9.20 -13.92
N GLU A 163 -8.07 10.16 -14.74
CA GLU A 163 -9.17 9.97 -15.67
C GLU A 163 -8.85 8.88 -16.72
N PRO A 164 -9.78 7.94 -17.01
CA PRO A 164 -9.50 6.82 -17.91
C PRO A 164 -9.57 7.16 -19.41
N VAL A 165 -10.28 8.23 -19.81
CA VAL A 165 -10.66 8.48 -21.23
C VAL A 165 -10.08 9.80 -21.78
N SER A 166 -9.32 10.56 -20.99
CA SER A 166 -8.72 11.79 -21.49
C SER A 166 -7.40 11.51 -22.21
N ASN A 167 -7.23 12.11 -23.41
CA ASN A 167 -5.92 12.22 -24.07
C ASN A 167 -4.92 13.08 -23.26
N GLU A 168 -5.40 13.73 -22.19
CA GLU A 168 -4.63 14.52 -21.24
C GLU A 168 -4.42 13.72 -19.95
N ASN A 169 -3.27 13.88 -19.29
CA ASN A 169 -2.96 13.27 -17.99
C ASN A 169 -3.72 13.96 -16.84
N ARG A 170 -5.05 13.94 -16.89
CA ARG A 170 -5.91 14.65 -15.94
C ARG A 170 -6.13 13.85 -14.67
N TRP A 171 -5.97 14.53 -13.54
CA TRP A 171 -6.29 14.05 -12.20
C TRP A 171 -7.54 14.78 -11.69
N ILE A 172 -8.50 14.04 -11.16
CA ILE A 172 -9.79 14.56 -10.67
C ILE A 172 -9.94 14.15 -9.21
N GLU A 173 -10.39 15.08 -8.36
CA GLU A 173 -10.73 14.77 -6.96
C GLU A 173 -11.74 13.62 -6.88
N THR A 174 -11.61 12.75 -5.88
CA THR A 174 -12.46 11.54 -5.75
C THR A 174 -13.95 11.85 -5.71
N ASP A 175 -14.35 12.97 -5.11
CA ASP A 175 -15.76 13.36 -5.00
C ASP A 175 -16.33 13.79 -6.35
N ASP A 176 -15.53 14.48 -7.17
CA ASP A 176 -15.94 14.87 -8.52
C ASP A 176 -15.87 13.69 -9.49
N PHE A 177 -14.93 12.77 -9.29
CA PHE A 177 -14.87 11.50 -10.01
C PHE A 177 -16.16 10.70 -9.80
N GLN A 178 -16.63 10.55 -8.56
CA GLN A 178 -17.88 9.83 -8.26
C GLN A 178 -19.11 10.50 -8.88
N LYS A 179 -19.20 11.83 -8.87
CA LYS A 179 -20.31 12.55 -9.52
C LYS A 179 -20.31 12.34 -11.03
N ARG A 180 -19.14 12.29 -11.66
CA ARG A 180 -18.99 12.18 -13.12
C ARG A 180 -19.12 10.75 -13.62
N TYR A 181 -18.71 9.78 -12.83
CA TYR A 181 -18.74 8.35 -13.14
C TYR A 181 -19.62 7.63 -12.12
N SER A 182 -20.92 7.95 -12.10
CA SER A 182 -21.87 7.38 -11.12
C SER A 182 -21.98 5.86 -11.18
N ASP A 183 -21.68 5.27 -12.33
CA ASP A 183 -21.69 3.82 -12.53
C ASP A 183 -20.47 3.13 -11.91
N PHE A 184 -19.46 3.91 -11.49
CA PHE A 184 -18.22 3.40 -10.92
C PHE A 184 -18.40 3.31 -9.41
N SER A 185 -18.82 2.14 -8.92
CA SER A 185 -18.90 1.89 -7.50
C SER A 185 -17.51 1.80 -6.87
N TRP A 186 -17.46 2.06 -5.56
CA TRP A 186 -16.37 1.54 -4.74
C TRP A 186 -16.39 0.02 -4.75
#